data_AF-A0A412HAU7-F1
#
_entry.id   AF-A0A412HAU7-F1
#
_cell.length_a   1.000
_cell.length_b   1.000
_cell.length_c   1.000
_cell.angle_alpha   90.00
_cell.angle_beta   90.00
_cell.angle_gamma   90.00
#
_symmetry.space_group_name_H-M   'P 1'
#
loop_
_entity.id
_entity.type
_entity.pdbx_description
1 polymer ?
#
loop_
_entity_poly.entity_id
_entity_poly.type
_entity_poly.pdbx_seq_one_letter_code
_entity_poly.pdbx_strand_id
1 'polypeptide(L)'
;MMDTNMFSNDFKKYLKWICIFFLIILFLPILLTKFPFCISDFSNTGPIGDTIGGIMGPFVAIAAAILTFLAFWVQFKANEQQRKDIALERFESNLFQLIQIQEDITNNLQFLAYANSNFLNKVKISGRQIFKALYEEKYTPLCGIKDDIKERGIISYEEDKDIGILDHYFRHLYRVFKFIDEAPIFTNDKNKKYDYACLMRASLSQYELIMLFYNCLSSNGREKFKPLIEKYAIFNNLRVELLATDREKELYASKFEDSYLASQDKNRDMSNEYKKGAFVFDENED
;
A
#
# COMPACT_ATOMS: atom_id res chain seq x y z
N MET A 1 17.69 4.98 4.93
CA MET A 1 19.10 5.32 4.63
C MET A 1 19.83 3.99 4.45
N MET A 2 19.96 3.54 3.21
CA MET A 2 20.36 2.19 2.84
C MET A 2 21.88 2.20 2.59
N ASP A 3 22.60 1.37 3.33
CA ASP A 3 24.07 1.31 3.28
C ASP A 3 24.51 0.88 1.87
N THR A 4 25.02 1.82 1.09
CA THR A 4 25.33 1.73 -0.34
C THR A 4 26.69 1.05 -0.61
N ASN A 5 27.16 0.22 0.32
CA ASN A 5 28.34 -0.60 0.11
C ASN A 5 27.92 -2.02 -0.27
N MET A 6 27.56 -2.18 -1.56
CA MET A 6 27.34 -3.48 -2.20
C MET A 6 28.49 -4.48 -1.98
N PHE A 7 29.68 -3.98 -1.65
CA PHE A 7 30.80 -4.77 -1.17
C PHE A 7 31.25 -4.25 0.20
N SER A 8 30.92 -5.01 1.25
CA SER A 8 31.44 -4.75 2.59
C SER A 8 32.98 -4.72 2.58
N ASN A 9 33.58 -3.99 3.52
CA ASN A 9 35.04 -3.92 3.64
C ASN A 9 35.66 -5.32 3.80
N ASP A 10 34.92 -6.26 4.37
CA ASP A 10 35.31 -7.66 4.47
C ASP A 10 35.42 -8.32 3.09
N PHE A 11 34.45 -8.12 2.19
CA PHE A 11 34.52 -8.66 0.82
C PHE A 11 35.74 -8.14 0.05
N LYS A 12 36.01 -6.83 0.13
CA LYS A 12 37.21 -6.24 -0.51
C LYS A 12 38.51 -6.78 0.07
N LYS A 13 38.54 -7.08 1.38
CA LYS A 13 39.69 -7.70 2.05
C LYS A 13 39.92 -9.13 1.54
N TYR A 14 38.88 -9.97 1.50
CA TYR A 14 38.99 -11.33 0.98
C TYR A 14 39.37 -11.38 -0.49
N LEU A 15 38.80 -10.49 -1.32
CA LEU A 15 39.14 -10.40 -2.74
C LEU A 15 40.61 -10.02 -2.96
N LYS A 16 41.15 -9.08 -2.18
CA LYS A 16 42.58 -8.72 -2.23
C LYS A 16 43.49 -9.90 -1.89
N TRP A 17 43.17 -10.68 -0.86
CA TRP A 17 43.94 -11.87 -0.49
C TRP A 17 43.91 -12.95 -1.58
N ILE A 18 42.76 -13.16 -2.23
CA ILE A 18 42.63 -14.10 -3.36
C ILE A 18 43.48 -13.64 -4.56
N CYS A 19 43.46 -12.35 -4.91
CA CYS A 19 44.29 -11.82 -5.99
C CYS A 19 45.80 -11.93 -5.70
N ILE A 20 46.22 -11.67 -4.45
CA ILE A 20 47.62 -11.83 -4.02
C ILE A 20 48.04 -13.31 -4.11
N PHE A 21 47.18 -14.23 -3.68
CA PHE A 21 47.44 -15.66 -3.77
C PHE A 21 47.59 -16.14 -5.23
N PHE A 22 46.74 -15.66 -6.14
CA PHE A 22 46.87 -15.95 -7.58
C PHE A 22 48.13 -15.38 -8.20
N LEU A 23 48.53 -14.14 -7.83
CA LEU A 23 49.78 -13.53 -8.28
C LEU A 23 51.00 -14.32 -7.80
N ILE A 24 50.99 -14.79 -6.56
CA ILE A 24 52.06 -15.64 -6.00
C ILE A 24 52.15 -16.96 -6.76
N ILE A 25 51.02 -17.63 -7.04
CA ILE A 25 50.99 -18.87 -7.84
C ILE A 25 51.57 -18.65 -9.24
N LEU A 26 51.28 -17.51 -9.87
CA LEU A 26 51.76 -17.20 -11.22
C LEU A 26 53.26 -16.85 -11.25
N PHE A 27 53.81 -16.31 -10.15
CA PHE A 27 55.23 -15.95 -10.02
C PHE A 27 56.12 -17.08 -9.49
N LEU A 28 55.52 -18.09 -8.82
CA LEU A 28 56.22 -19.23 -8.24
C LEU A 28 57.07 -20.04 -9.24
N PRO A 29 56.62 -20.32 -10.49
CA PRO A 29 57.42 -21.06 -11.46
C PRO A 29 58.68 -20.30 -11.88
N ILE A 30 58.59 -18.97 -12.01
CA ILE A 30 59.72 -18.09 -12.38
C ILE A 30 60.75 -18.04 -11.26
N LEU A 31 60.28 -17.99 -10.00
CA LEU A 31 61.15 -18.03 -8.82
C LEU A 31 61.92 -19.35 -8.75
N LEU A 32 61.25 -20.48 -9.03
CA LEU A 32 61.84 -21.82 -8.96
C LEU A 32 62.77 -22.16 -10.13
N THR A 33 62.58 -21.57 -11.32
CA THR A 33 63.44 -21.83 -12.50
C THR A 33 64.64 -20.90 -12.63
N LYS A 34 64.62 -19.70 -12.03
CA LYS A 34 65.69 -18.69 -12.23
C LYS A 34 66.61 -18.43 -11.01
N PHE A 35 66.35 -19.03 -9.85
CA PHE A 35 67.24 -18.88 -8.70
C PHE A 35 68.41 -19.90 -8.74
N PRO A 36 69.68 -19.46 -8.67
CA PRO A 36 70.85 -20.32 -8.89
C PRO A 36 71.25 -21.18 -7.67
N PHE A 37 70.36 -21.35 -6.69
CA PHE A 37 70.64 -22.10 -5.46
C PHE A 37 69.69 -23.30 -5.29
N CYS A 38 69.46 -24.07 -6.36
CA CYS A 38 68.72 -25.33 -6.26
C CYS A 38 69.52 -26.48 -6.90
N ILE A 39 69.79 -27.49 -6.07
CA ILE A 39 70.64 -28.66 -6.33
C ILE A 39 69.85 -29.67 -7.18
N SER A 40 69.64 -29.40 -8.47
CA SER A 40 69.24 -30.40 -9.47
C SER A 40 69.09 -29.74 -10.84
N ASP A 41 69.72 -30.31 -11.87
CA ASP A 41 69.53 -29.90 -13.26
C ASP A 41 68.06 -30.12 -13.69
N PHE A 42 67.35 -29.04 -14.00
CA PHE A 42 65.94 -29.07 -14.40
C PHE A 42 65.77 -29.18 -15.92
N SER A 43 66.62 -29.95 -16.59
CA SER A 43 66.50 -30.25 -18.03
C SER A 43 65.25 -31.09 -18.35
N ASN A 44 64.70 -31.81 -17.38
CA ASN A 44 63.38 -32.47 -17.43
C ASN A 44 62.39 -31.78 -16.46
N THR A 45 61.85 -30.62 -16.83
CA THR A 45 60.84 -29.88 -16.03
C THR A 45 59.46 -30.55 -15.98
N GLY A 46 59.20 -31.54 -16.84
CA GLY A 46 57.91 -32.24 -16.96
C GLY A 46 57.45 -32.90 -15.65
N PRO A 47 58.22 -33.81 -15.04
CA PRO A 47 57.81 -34.57 -13.85
C PRO A 47 57.51 -33.70 -12.60
N ILE A 48 58.18 -32.56 -12.46
CA ILE A 48 57.92 -31.61 -11.38
C ILE A 48 56.62 -30.85 -11.64
N GLY A 49 56.40 -30.45 -12.89
CA GLY A 49 55.12 -29.90 -13.34
C GLY A 49 53.95 -30.88 -13.11
N ASP A 50 54.16 -32.17 -13.40
CA ASP A 50 53.15 -33.22 -13.23
C ASP A 50 52.80 -33.44 -11.74
N THR A 51 53.80 -33.39 -10.85
CA THR A 51 53.60 -33.53 -9.41
C THR A 51 52.87 -32.32 -8.81
N ILE A 52 53.28 -31.10 -9.20
CA ILE A 52 52.61 -29.86 -8.74
C ILE A 52 51.18 -29.80 -9.28
N GLY A 53 50.96 -30.12 -10.56
CA GLY A 53 49.63 -30.14 -11.18
C GLY A 53 48.70 -31.18 -10.56
N GLY A 54 49.20 -32.39 -10.31
CA GLY A 54 48.45 -33.48 -9.67
C GLY A 54 48.03 -33.17 -8.24
N ILE A 55 48.90 -32.52 -7.45
CA ILE A 55 48.58 -32.13 -6.06
C ILE A 55 47.68 -30.89 -6.04
N MET A 56 47.94 -29.88 -6.88
CA MET A 56 47.20 -28.60 -6.88
C MET A 56 45.80 -28.72 -7.47
N GLY A 57 45.58 -29.62 -8.44
CA GLY A 57 44.29 -29.79 -9.11
C GLY A 57 43.10 -29.93 -8.15
N PRO A 58 43.13 -30.88 -7.18
CA PRO A 58 42.08 -31.03 -6.17
C PRO A 58 41.86 -29.78 -5.31
N PHE A 59 42.92 -29.07 -4.90
CA PHE A 59 42.78 -27.84 -4.09
C PHE A 59 42.15 -26.70 -4.90
N VAL A 60 42.56 -26.53 -6.16
CA VAL A 60 41.95 -25.55 -7.08
C VAL A 60 40.49 -25.89 -7.34
N ALA A 61 40.17 -27.18 -7.52
CA ALA A 61 38.80 -27.63 -7.72
C ALA A 61 37.91 -27.36 -6.49
N ILE A 62 38.42 -27.63 -5.28
CA ILE A 62 37.71 -27.32 -4.02
C ILE A 62 37.52 -25.80 -3.87
N ALA A 63 38.55 -25.00 -4.15
CA ALA A 63 38.46 -23.55 -4.11
C ALA A 63 37.43 -23.01 -5.12
N ALA A 64 37.42 -23.54 -6.34
CA ALA A 64 36.43 -23.19 -7.36
C ALA A 64 35.00 -23.57 -6.95
N ALA A 65 34.83 -24.75 -6.33
CA ALA A 65 33.53 -25.19 -5.81
C ALA A 65 33.01 -24.27 -4.69
N ILE A 66 33.90 -23.87 -3.76
CA ILE A 66 33.56 -22.94 -2.68
C ILE A 66 33.18 -21.56 -3.24
N LEU A 67 33.98 -21.02 -4.17
CA LEU A 67 33.68 -19.73 -4.81
C LEU A 67 32.34 -19.76 -5.56
N THR A 68 32.08 -20.86 -6.28
CA THR A 68 30.82 -21.07 -7.00
C THR A 68 29.64 -21.14 -6.03
N PHE A 69 29.77 -21.87 -4.92
CA PHE A 69 28.75 -21.91 -3.87
C PHE A 69 28.49 -20.53 -3.26
N LEU A 70 29.54 -19.76 -2.97
CA LEU A 70 29.41 -18.40 -2.45
C LEU A 70 28.69 -17.48 -3.44
N ALA A 71 29.00 -17.57 -4.73
CA ALA A 71 28.32 -16.80 -5.77
C ALA A 71 26.81 -17.15 -5.83
N PHE A 72 26.47 -18.45 -5.82
CA PHE A 72 25.08 -18.88 -5.77
C PHE A 72 24.37 -18.45 -4.49
N TRP A 73 25.04 -18.47 -3.35
CA TRP A 73 24.47 -18.02 -2.08
C TRP A 73 24.13 -16.52 -2.11
N VAL A 74 25.04 -15.69 -2.63
CA VAL A 74 24.79 -14.26 -2.82
C VAL A 74 23.63 -14.03 -3.79
N GLN A 75 23.56 -14.78 -4.89
CA GLN A 75 22.45 -14.70 -5.84
C GLN A 75 21.12 -15.15 -5.22
N PHE A 76 21.12 -16.22 -4.44
CA PHE A 76 19.93 -16.71 -3.74
C PHE A 76 19.39 -15.63 -2.78
N LYS A 77 20.27 -15.00 -2.01
CA LYS A 77 19.91 -13.90 -1.11
C LYS A 77 19.38 -12.68 -1.88
N ALA A 78 20.02 -12.31 -2.99
CA ALA A 78 19.54 -11.23 -3.85
C ALA A 78 18.14 -11.53 -4.43
N ASN A 79 17.90 -12.78 -4.86
CA ASN A 79 16.59 -13.23 -5.35
C ASN A 79 15.51 -13.15 -4.26
N GLU A 80 15.82 -13.45 -3.00
CA GLU A 80 14.85 -13.32 -1.91
C GLU A 80 14.41 -11.86 -1.70
N GLN A 81 15.36 -10.93 -1.72
CA GLN A 81 15.07 -9.50 -1.64
C GLN A 81 14.25 -9.03 -2.85
N GLN A 82 14.67 -9.43 -4.05
CA GLN A 82 13.97 -9.10 -5.29
C GLN A 82 12.52 -9.61 -5.29
N ARG A 83 12.23 -10.77 -4.70
CA ARG A 83 10.85 -11.27 -4.56
C ARG A 83 9.99 -10.36 -3.70
N LYS A 84 10.54 -9.77 -2.63
CA LYS A 84 9.82 -8.84 -1.75
C LYS A 84 9.53 -7.53 -2.48
N ASP A 85 10.53 -7.00 -3.18
CA ASP A 85 10.40 -5.76 -3.95
C ASP A 85 9.36 -5.91 -5.08
N ILE A 86 9.41 -7.03 -5.83
CA ILE A 86 8.41 -7.35 -6.86
C ILE A 86 6.99 -7.48 -6.26
N ALA A 87 6.87 -8.06 -5.06
CA ALA A 87 5.56 -8.20 -4.42
C ALA A 87 4.97 -6.83 -4.05
N LEU A 88 5.82 -5.91 -3.56
CA LEU A 88 5.44 -4.53 -3.27
C LEU A 88 5.04 -3.78 -4.55
N GLU A 89 5.87 -3.82 -5.59
CA GLU A 89 5.58 -3.18 -6.88
C GLU A 89 4.27 -3.69 -7.49
N ARG A 90 4.01 -5.01 -7.43
CA ARG A 90 2.74 -5.60 -7.90
C ARG A 90 1.55 -5.10 -7.10
N PHE A 91 1.69 -5.02 -5.78
CA PHE A 91 0.64 -4.48 -4.92
C PHE A 91 0.33 -3.02 -5.29
N GLU A 92 1.36 -2.17 -5.38
CA GLU A 92 1.20 -0.75 -5.71
C GLU A 92 0.59 -0.56 -7.10
N SER A 93 1.09 -1.28 -8.10
CA SER A 93 0.53 -1.25 -9.46
C SER A 93 -0.96 -1.62 -9.45
N ASN A 94 -1.35 -2.68 -8.74
CA ASN A 94 -2.74 -3.10 -8.66
C ASN A 94 -3.60 -2.06 -7.92
N LEU A 95 -3.09 -1.49 -6.82
CA LEU A 95 -3.79 -0.44 -6.07
C LEU A 95 -4.04 0.80 -6.93
N PHE A 96 -3.03 1.27 -7.66
CA PHE A 96 -3.19 2.44 -8.53
C PHE A 96 -4.14 2.17 -9.70
N GLN A 97 -4.15 0.96 -10.25
CA GLN A 97 -5.17 0.56 -11.23
C GLN A 97 -6.58 0.59 -10.62
N LEU A 98 -6.75 0.09 -9.39
CA LEU A 98 -8.03 0.16 -8.69
C LEU A 98 -8.48 1.60 -8.42
N ILE A 99 -7.56 2.50 -8.04
CA ILE A 99 -7.87 3.92 -7.87
C ILE A 99 -8.28 4.55 -9.22
N GLN A 100 -7.58 4.23 -10.30
CA GLN A 100 -7.96 4.70 -11.65
C GLN A 100 -9.36 4.23 -12.03
N ILE A 101 -9.69 2.95 -11.80
CA ILE A 101 -11.04 2.42 -12.05
C ILE A 101 -12.07 3.13 -11.17
N GLN A 102 -11.74 3.47 -9.93
CA GLN A 102 -12.63 4.24 -9.06
C GLN A 102 -12.92 5.64 -9.63
N GLU A 103 -11.90 6.34 -10.13
CA GLU A 103 -12.06 7.64 -10.81
C GLU A 103 -12.88 7.49 -12.10
N ASP A 104 -12.66 6.43 -12.88
CA ASP A 104 -13.44 6.16 -14.09
C ASP A 104 -14.91 5.88 -13.77
N ILE A 105 -15.20 5.08 -12.74
CA ILE A 105 -16.58 4.86 -12.26
C ILE A 105 -17.20 6.20 -11.90
N THR A 106 -16.48 7.02 -11.14
CA THR A 106 -16.92 8.36 -10.72
C THR A 106 -17.28 9.22 -11.92
N ASN A 107 -16.36 9.34 -12.88
CA ASN A 107 -16.52 10.16 -14.09
C ASN A 107 -17.66 9.67 -15.00
N ASN A 108 -17.92 8.37 -15.02
CA ASN A 108 -18.97 7.75 -15.82
C ASN A 108 -20.35 7.74 -15.14
N LEU A 109 -20.47 8.16 -13.87
CA LEU A 109 -21.77 8.38 -13.25
C LEU A 109 -22.55 9.43 -14.05
N GLN A 110 -23.84 9.15 -14.30
CA GLN A 110 -24.72 10.04 -15.06
C GLN A 110 -26.09 10.11 -14.40
N PHE A 111 -26.52 11.32 -14.07
CA PHE A 111 -27.82 11.58 -13.49
C PHE A 111 -28.58 12.60 -14.34
N LEU A 112 -29.86 12.34 -14.59
CA LEU A 112 -30.73 13.25 -15.33
C LEU A 112 -31.61 14.00 -14.34
N ALA A 113 -31.29 15.28 -14.16
CA ALA A 113 -31.99 16.19 -13.27
C ALA A 113 -33.01 17.05 -14.01
N TYR A 114 -34.11 17.44 -13.38
CA TYR A 114 -35.04 18.42 -13.95
C TYR A 114 -34.58 19.84 -13.62
N ALA A 115 -34.39 20.67 -14.65
CA ALA A 115 -33.89 22.04 -14.50
C ALA A 115 -34.91 22.99 -13.86
N ASN A 116 -36.21 22.72 -14.05
CA ASN A 116 -37.31 23.61 -13.65
C ASN A 116 -38.49 22.80 -13.10
N SER A 117 -39.31 23.46 -12.27
CA SER A 117 -40.57 22.93 -11.70
C SER A 117 -41.58 22.41 -12.74
N ASN A 118 -41.41 22.77 -14.01
CA ASN A 118 -42.28 22.35 -15.11
C ASN A 118 -41.90 20.96 -15.67
N PHE A 119 -40.84 20.30 -15.18
CA PHE A 119 -40.38 18.96 -15.60
C PHE A 119 -40.03 18.79 -17.09
N LEU A 120 -39.99 19.87 -17.87
CA LEU A 120 -39.77 19.79 -19.33
C LEU A 120 -38.29 19.74 -19.73
N ASN A 121 -37.40 20.37 -18.96
CA ASN A 121 -35.98 20.46 -19.29
C ASN A 121 -35.17 19.55 -18.37
N LYS A 122 -34.45 18.57 -18.93
CA LYS A 122 -33.51 17.72 -18.19
C LYS A 122 -32.08 18.22 -18.39
N VAL A 123 -31.39 18.49 -17.29
CA VAL A 123 -29.95 18.76 -17.28
C VAL A 123 -29.23 17.46 -16.95
N LYS A 124 -28.27 17.09 -17.79
CA LYS A 124 -27.39 15.96 -17.53
C LYS A 124 -26.27 16.41 -16.60
N ILE A 125 -26.20 15.79 -15.43
CA ILE A 125 -25.09 15.95 -14.50
C ILE A 125 -24.25 14.69 -14.64
N SER A 126 -22.94 14.86 -14.67
CA SER A 126 -22.02 13.74 -14.83
C SER A 126 -20.85 13.89 -13.88
N GLY A 127 -20.23 12.76 -13.56
CA GLY A 127 -19.03 12.76 -12.73
C GLY A 127 -19.30 13.10 -11.27
N ARG A 128 -18.27 13.69 -10.67
CA ARG A 128 -18.18 14.04 -9.23
C ARG A 128 -19.23 15.07 -8.76
N GLN A 129 -19.82 15.84 -9.67
CA GLN A 129 -20.87 16.82 -9.33
C GLN A 129 -22.16 16.15 -8.87
N ILE A 130 -22.39 14.89 -9.23
CA ILE A 130 -23.59 14.12 -8.86
C ILE A 130 -23.70 13.98 -7.34
N PHE A 131 -22.59 13.81 -6.63
CA PHE A 131 -22.60 13.67 -5.17
C PHE A 131 -23.16 14.92 -4.49
N LYS A 132 -22.76 16.11 -4.95
CA LYS A 132 -23.33 17.38 -4.46
C LYS A 132 -24.80 17.50 -4.81
N ALA A 133 -25.16 17.21 -6.06
CA ALA A 133 -26.53 17.33 -6.55
C ALA A 133 -27.50 16.43 -5.78
N LEU A 134 -27.14 15.16 -5.55
CA LEU A 134 -27.93 14.23 -4.74
C LEU A 134 -27.98 14.66 -3.28
N TYR A 135 -26.88 15.21 -2.75
CA TYR A 135 -26.79 15.59 -1.35
C TYR A 135 -27.60 16.85 -1.01
N GLU A 136 -27.39 17.94 -1.76
CA GLU A 136 -27.94 19.26 -1.44
C GLU A 136 -29.14 19.66 -2.31
N GLU A 137 -29.14 19.30 -3.59
CA GLU A 137 -29.89 20.03 -4.63
C GLU A 137 -30.80 19.11 -5.46
N LYS A 138 -31.54 18.16 -4.87
CA LYS A 138 -32.28 17.12 -5.62
C LYS A 138 -33.40 17.59 -6.58
N TYR A 139 -33.47 18.89 -6.88
CA TYR A 139 -34.31 19.61 -7.83
C TYR A 139 -35.74 19.84 -7.39
N THR A 140 -36.12 21.13 -7.28
CA THR A 140 -37.46 21.59 -6.94
C THR A 140 -38.55 20.84 -7.69
N PRO A 141 -39.54 20.25 -6.99
CA PRO A 141 -39.82 20.41 -5.55
C PRO A 141 -39.09 19.41 -4.62
N LEU A 142 -38.24 18.51 -5.12
CA LEU A 142 -37.51 17.53 -4.31
C LEU A 142 -36.27 18.18 -3.67
N CYS A 143 -36.15 18.03 -2.35
CA CYS A 143 -35.00 18.47 -1.57
C CYS A 143 -33.86 17.44 -1.65
N GLY A 144 -32.62 17.89 -1.41
CA GLY A 144 -31.45 17.03 -1.24
C GLY A 144 -31.68 15.94 -0.20
N ILE A 145 -31.00 14.78 -0.34
CA ILE A 145 -31.08 13.73 0.68
C ILE A 145 -30.66 14.24 2.07
N LYS A 146 -29.89 15.33 2.14
CA LYS A 146 -29.56 16.04 3.37
C LYS A 146 -30.80 16.45 4.18
N ASP A 147 -31.79 17.06 3.54
CA ASP A 147 -32.99 17.53 4.23
C ASP A 147 -33.87 16.35 4.65
N ASP A 148 -33.99 15.35 3.78
CA ASP A 148 -34.66 14.07 4.06
C ASP A 148 -34.04 13.34 5.27
N ILE A 149 -32.71 13.31 5.37
CA ILE A 149 -31.99 12.74 6.52
C ILE A 149 -32.24 13.58 7.77
N LYS A 150 -32.30 14.91 7.64
CA LYS A 150 -32.56 15.80 8.77
C LYS A 150 -33.96 15.56 9.35
N GLU A 151 -34.95 15.28 8.52
CA GLU A 151 -36.34 15.05 8.96
C GLU A 151 -36.60 13.63 9.43
N ARG A 152 -36.11 12.61 8.71
CA ARG A 152 -36.46 11.20 8.91
C ARG A 152 -35.30 10.31 9.32
N GLY A 153 -34.09 10.86 9.43
CA GLY A 153 -32.88 10.10 9.76
C GLY A 153 -32.38 9.24 8.61
N ILE A 154 -31.52 8.26 8.93
CA ILE A 154 -30.84 7.43 7.93
C ILE A 154 -31.78 6.59 7.04
N ILE A 155 -33.01 6.33 7.49
CA ILE A 155 -34.00 5.55 6.74
C ILE A 155 -34.31 6.20 5.39
N SER A 156 -34.32 7.54 5.31
CA SER A 156 -34.54 8.23 4.05
C SER A 156 -33.44 7.94 3.02
N TYR A 157 -32.19 7.83 3.45
CA TYR A 157 -31.05 7.44 2.60
C TYR A 157 -31.24 6.02 2.02
N GLU A 158 -31.80 5.10 2.81
CA GLU A 158 -32.01 3.71 2.39
C GLU A 158 -33.19 3.56 1.41
N GLU A 159 -34.22 4.39 1.56
CA GLU A 159 -35.41 4.37 0.72
C GLU A 159 -35.25 5.16 -0.59
N ASP A 160 -34.22 6.00 -0.68
CA ASP A 160 -34.00 6.89 -1.81
C ASP A 160 -33.49 6.14 -3.06
N LYS A 161 -34.37 6.06 -4.07
CA LYS A 161 -34.08 5.36 -5.33
C LYS A 161 -32.96 6.01 -6.14
N ASP A 162 -32.79 7.33 -6.05
CA ASP A 162 -31.77 8.05 -6.82
C ASP A 162 -30.37 7.80 -6.25
N ILE A 163 -30.27 7.55 -4.93
CA ILE A 163 -29.02 7.16 -4.29
C ILE A 163 -28.50 5.80 -4.80
N GLY A 164 -29.39 4.91 -5.26
CA GLY A 164 -29.03 3.61 -5.83
C GLY A 164 -28.07 3.70 -7.02
N ILE A 165 -27.97 4.87 -7.70
CA ILE A 165 -26.95 5.07 -8.73
C ILE A 165 -25.51 4.95 -8.20
N LEU A 166 -25.30 5.21 -6.90
CA LEU A 166 -24.00 5.15 -6.25
C LEU A 166 -23.64 3.74 -5.73
N ASP A 167 -24.52 2.75 -5.87
CA ASP A 167 -24.29 1.40 -5.34
C ASP A 167 -23.04 0.75 -5.94
N HIS A 168 -22.86 0.90 -7.25
CA HIS A 168 -21.67 0.38 -7.92
C HIS A 168 -20.40 1.11 -7.46
N TYR A 169 -20.49 2.44 -7.31
CA TYR A 169 -19.40 3.28 -6.81
C TYR A 169 -18.96 2.87 -5.41
N PHE A 170 -19.88 2.72 -4.45
CA PHE A 170 -19.54 2.34 -3.08
C PHE A 170 -19.05 0.90 -2.98
N ARG A 171 -19.62 -0.02 -3.78
CA ARG A 171 -19.16 -1.40 -3.83
C ARG A 171 -17.71 -1.49 -4.31
N HIS A 172 -17.36 -0.73 -5.35
CA HIS A 172 -15.99 -0.70 -5.85
C HIS A 172 -15.05 -0.04 -4.83
N LEU A 173 -15.44 1.11 -4.25
CA LEU A 173 -14.64 1.78 -3.22
C LEU A 173 -14.35 0.87 -2.02
N TYR A 174 -15.36 0.16 -1.53
CA TYR A 174 -15.18 -0.87 -0.50
C TYR A 174 -14.16 -1.94 -0.91
N ARG A 175 -14.18 -2.40 -2.18
CA ARG A 175 -13.21 -3.38 -2.67
C ARG A 175 -11.78 -2.83 -2.68
N VAL A 176 -11.59 -1.54 -2.95
CA VAL A 176 -10.26 -0.92 -2.87
C VAL A 176 -9.75 -0.92 -1.42
N PHE A 177 -10.56 -0.44 -0.47
CA PHE A 177 -10.17 -0.47 0.95
C PHE A 177 -9.95 -1.89 1.47
N LYS A 178 -10.79 -2.83 1.03
CA LYS A 178 -10.63 -4.25 1.36
C LYS A 178 -9.33 -4.84 0.80
N PHE A 179 -8.94 -4.47 -0.43
CA PHE A 179 -7.68 -4.90 -1.04
C PHE A 179 -6.46 -4.43 -0.22
N ILE A 180 -6.50 -3.19 0.28
CA ILE A 180 -5.47 -2.65 1.17
C ILE A 180 -5.46 -3.42 2.50
N ASP A 181 -6.64 -3.67 3.07
CA ASP A 181 -6.79 -4.34 4.36
C ASP A 181 -6.28 -5.80 4.35
N GLU A 182 -6.57 -6.52 3.28
CA GLU A 182 -6.21 -7.94 3.12
C GLU A 182 -4.78 -8.14 2.56
N ALA A 183 -4.02 -7.07 2.31
CA ALA A 183 -2.67 -7.15 1.75
C ALA A 183 -1.70 -7.94 2.67
N PRO A 184 -1.23 -9.14 2.26
CA PRO A 184 -0.41 -10.00 3.14
C PRO A 184 0.98 -9.42 3.42
N ILE A 185 1.52 -8.65 2.48
CA ILE A 185 2.85 -8.03 2.58
C ILE A 185 2.94 -7.02 3.74
N PHE A 186 1.81 -6.52 4.25
CA PHE A 186 1.74 -5.56 5.36
C PHE A 186 1.04 -6.14 6.60
N THR A 187 1.03 -7.46 6.78
CA THR A 187 0.34 -8.11 7.91
C THR A 187 0.74 -7.52 9.27
N ASN A 188 2.02 -7.13 9.41
CA ASN A 188 2.57 -6.54 10.64
C ASN A 188 2.86 -5.03 10.51
N ASP A 189 2.40 -4.38 9.44
CA ASP A 189 2.69 -2.97 9.14
C ASP A 189 1.38 -2.21 8.91
N LYS A 190 0.70 -1.88 10.01
CA LYS A 190 -0.56 -1.13 10.00
C LYS A 190 -0.38 0.27 9.41
N ASN A 191 0.76 0.91 9.70
CA ASN A 191 1.08 2.26 9.22
C ASN A 191 1.17 2.29 7.70
N LYS A 192 1.79 1.28 7.07
CA LYS A 192 1.78 1.16 5.61
C LYS A 192 0.37 1.01 5.04
N LYS A 193 -0.48 0.17 5.64
CA LYS A 193 -1.89 0.04 5.18
C LYS A 193 -2.64 1.37 5.31
N TYR A 194 -2.45 2.07 6.42
CA TYR A 194 -3.01 3.40 6.64
C TYR A 194 -2.54 4.42 5.59
N ASP A 195 -1.25 4.44 5.26
CA ASP A 195 -0.70 5.32 4.22
C ASP A 195 -1.39 5.09 2.86
N TYR A 196 -1.54 3.82 2.45
CA TYR A 196 -2.24 3.49 1.19
C TYR A 196 -3.74 3.80 1.26
N ALA A 197 -4.38 3.59 2.40
CA ALA A 197 -5.78 3.97 2.61
C ALA A 197 -5.97 5.49 2.51
N CYS A 198 -4.99 6.27 3.00
CA CYS A 198 -4.94 7.71 2.86
C CYS A 198 -4.74 8.15 1.41
N LEU A 199 -3.97 7.42 0.59
CA LEU A 199 -3.85 7.69 -0.84
C LEU A 199 -5.20 7.52 -1.56
N MET A 200 -5.95 6.44 -1.26
CA MET A 200 -7.32 6.28 -1.78
C MET A 200 -8.21 7.43 -1.29
N ARG A 201 -8.20 7.74 0.02
CA ARG A 201 -8.98 8.85 0.60
C ARG A 201 -8.68 10.19 -0.08
N ALA A 202 -7.43 10.46 -0.43
CA ALA A 202 -7.02 11.69 -1.09
C ALA A 202 -7.60 11.86 -2.51
N SER A 203 -8.04 10.78 -3.15
CA SER A 203 -8.73 10.83 -4.44
C SER A 203 -10.23 11.19 -4.28
N LEU A 204 -10.80 11.08 -3.08
CA LEU A 204 -12.21 11.34 -2.83
C LEU A 204 -12.48 12.82 -2.57
N SER A 205 -13.58 13.33 -3.12
CA SER A 205 -14.03 14.70 -2.86
C SER A 205 -14.79 14.81 -1.56
N GLN A 206 -14.98 16.05 -1.14
CA GLN A 206 -15.75 16.37 0.05
C GLN A 206 -17.16 15.75 0.03
N TYR A 207 -17.91 15.88 -1.07
CA TYR A 207 -19.26 15.30 -1.13
C TYR A 207 -19.25 13.78 -1.29
N GLU A 208 -18.21 13.18 -1.88
CA GLU A 208 -18.05 11.73 -1.85
C GLU A 208 -17.82 11.22 -0.43
N LEU A 209 -17.01 11.91 0.37
CA LEU A 209 -16.80 11.57 1.78
C LEU A 209 -18.08 11.72 2.61
N ILE A 210 -18.88 12.76 2.36
CA ILE A 210 -20.17 12.96 3.03
C ILE A 210 -21.17 11.88 2.62
N MET A 211 -21.26 11.54 1.35
CA MET A 211 -22.14 10.46 0.89
C MET A 211 -21.67 9.10 1.40
N LEU A 212 -20.35 8.86 1.45
CA LEU A 212 -19.75 7.67 2.08
C LEU A 212 -20.10 7.58 3.56
N PHE A 213 -20.05 8.70 4.28
CA PHE A 213 -20.43 8.78 5.69
C PHE A 213 -21.85 8.24 5.91
N TYR A 214 -22.83 8.68 5.12
CA TYR A 214 -24.19 8.16 5.24
C TYR A 214 -24.32 6.72 4.71
N ASN A 215 -23.61 6.38 3.64
CA ASN A 215 -23.60 5.00 3.12
C ASN A 215 -23.14 3.97 4.16
N CYS A 216 -22.10 4.27 4.97
CA CYS A 216 -21.68 3.33 6.00
C CYS A 216 -22.47 3.43 7.32
N LEU A 217 -23.33 4.44 7.50
CA LEU A 217 -24.35 4.40 8.56
C LEU A 217 -25.60 3.65 8.13
N SER A 218 -25.89 3.57 6.83
CA SER A 218 -27.02 2.81 6.32
C SER A 218 -26.77 1.30 6.32
N SER A 219 -27.84 0.52 6.13
CA SER A 219 -27.81 -0.94 5.98
C SER A 219 -26.86 -1.42 4.87
N ASN A 220 -26.54 -0.58 3.88
CA ASN A 220 -25.66 -0.92 2.76
C ASN A 220 -24.19 -1.05 3.16
N GLY A 221 -23.70 -0.20 4.07
CA GLY A 221 -22.27 -0.12 4.41
C GLY A 221 -21.95 -0.44 5.87
N ARG A 222 -22.93 -0.44 6.76
CA ARG A 222 -22.73 -0.56 8.22
C ARG A 222 -21.98 -1.81 8.67
N GLU A 223 -22.26 -2.96 8.08
CA GLU A 223 -21.65 -4.21 8.55
C GLU A 223 -20.22 -4.41 8.07
N LYS A 224 -19.90 -3.96 6.85
CA LYS A 224 -18.65 -4.32 6.16
C LYS A 224 -17.76 -3.14 5.84
N PHE A 225 -18.34 -2.03 5.40
CA PHE A 225 -17.56 -0.88 4.96
C PHE A 225 -17.20 0.03 6.13
N LYS A 226 -18.16 0.31 7.02
CA LYS A 226 -17.94 1.12 8.22
C LYS A 226 -16.72 0.67 9.05
N PRO A 227 -16.50 -0.63 9.34
CA PRO A 227 -15.31 -1.07 10.07
C PRO A 227 -13.99 -0.68 9.40
N LEU A 228 -13.92 -0.68 8.06
CA LEU A 228 -12.71 -0.25 7.34
C LEU A 228 -12.52 1.26 7.43
N ILE A 229 -13.60 2.03 7.34
CA ILE A 229 -13.56 3.49 7.52
C ILE A 229 -13.08 3.85 8.92
N GLU A 230 -13.59 3.15 9.95
CA GLU A 230 -13.16 3.30 11.33
C GLU A 230 -11.72 2.87 11.56
N LYS A 231 -11.27 1.79 10.91
CA LYS A 231 -9.90 1.28 11.06
C LYS A 231 -8.84 2.22 10.50
N TYR A 232 -9.16 2.91 9.40
CA TYR A 232 -8.20 3.72 8.65
C TYR A 232 -8.44 5.22 8.78
N ALA A 233 -9.23 5.68 9.74
CA ALA A 233 -9.53 7.09 9.97
C ALA A 233 -9.87 7.87 8.69
N ILE A 234 -10.73 7.29 7.83
CA ILE A 234 -11.02 7.85 6.50
C ILE A 234 -11.76 9.19 6.57
N PHE A 235 -12.39 9.51 7.70
CA PHE A 235 -12.99 10.81 7.95
C PHE A 235 -12.08 11.77 8.71
N ASN A 236 -10.76 11.52 8.74
CA ASN A 236 -9.81 12.53 9.19
C ASN A 236 -9.95 13.82 8.36
N ASN A 237 -10.13 14.95 9.04
CA ASN A 237 -10.49 16.25 8.48
C ASN A 237 -11.76 16.26 7.60
N LEU A 238 -12.76 15.43 7.94
CA LEU A 238 -14.10 15.53 7.32
C LEU A 238 -14.71 16.91 7.62
N ARG A 239 -15.34 17.51 6.60
CA ARG A 239 -16.04 18.79 6.73
C ARG A 239 -17.38 18.61 7.45
N VAL A 240 -17.31 18.56 8.77
CA VAL A 240 -18.46 18.32 9.66
C VAL A 240 -19.60 19.29 9.41
N GLU A 241 -19.33 20.52 9.00
CA GLU A 241 -20.33 21.54 8.68
C GLU A 241 -21.32 21.12 7.58
N LEU A 242 -20.93 20.16 6.73
CA LEU A 242 -21.80 19.64 5.69
C LEU A 242 -22.81 18.61 6.19
N LEU A 243 -22.61 17.99 7.35
CA LEU A 243 -23.50 16.96 7.88
C LEU A 243 -24.95 17.48 8.02
N ALA A 244 -25.90 16.57 7.90
CA ALA A 244 -27.33 16.86 7.77
C ALA A 244 -27.93 17.48 9.05
N THR A 245 -27.56 16.95 10.22
CA THR A 245 -28.12 17.39 11.50
C THR A 245 -27.11 18.14 12.35
N ASP A 246 -27.55 19.16 13.08
CA ASP A 246 -26.65 19.93 13.97
C ASP A 246 -26.07 19.07 15.10
N ARG A 247 -26.83 18.08 15.57
CA ARG A 247 -26.36 17.07 16.52
C ARG A 247 -25.15 16.28 15.98
N GLU A 248 -25.18 15.86 14.72
CA GLU A 248 -24.04 15.17 14.09
C GLU A 248 -22.83 16.10 14.00
N LYS A 249 -23.04 17.37 13.61
CA LYS A 249 -21.96 18.36 13.51
C LYS A 249 -21.24 18.51 14.86
N GLU A 250 -21.99 18.71 15.94
CA GLU A 250 -21.45 18.85 17.29
C GLU A 250 -20.74 17.57 17.74
N LEU A 251 -21.40 16.41 17.57
CA LEU A 251 -20.86 15.11 17.99
C LEU A 251 -19.51 14.83 17.31
N TYR A 252 -19.44 14.97 15.99
CA TYR A 252 -18.24 14.60 15.24
C TYR A 252 -17.18 15.69 15.24
N ALA A 253 -17.54 16.98 15.40
CA ALA A 253 -16.57 18.04 15.68
C ALA A 253 -15.76 17.72 16.94
N SER A 254 -16.43 17.28 18.01
CA SER A 254 -15.75 16.92 19.25
C SER A 254 -14.76 15.76 19.10
N LYS A 255 -14.96 14.84 18.13
CA LYS A 255 -14.07 13.68 17.92
C LYS A 255 -12.70 14.04 17.35
N PHE A 256 -12.58 15.22 16.75
CA PHE A 256 -11.30 15.78 16.32
C PHE A 256 -10.50 16.41 17.46
N GLU A 257 -11.14 16.68 18.61
CA GLU A 257 -10.46 17.25 19.76
C GLU A 257 -9.72 16.19 20.58
N ASP A 258 -8.58 16.59 21.14
CA ASP A 258 -7.80 15.76 22.07
C ASP A 258 -8.61 15.37 23.32
N SER A 259 -9.62 16.17 23.66
CA SER A 259 -10.49 16.01 24.83
C SER A 259 -11.47 14.83 24.72
N TYR A 260 -11.69 14.28 23.52
CA TYR A 260 -12.59 13.14 23.31
C TYR A 260 -11.96 11.86 23.88
N LEU A 261 -12.36 11.50 25.10
CA LEU A 261 -11.89 10.31 25.80
C LEU A 261 -12.35 9.04 25.07
N ALA A 262 -11.41 8.28 24.50
CA ALA A 262 -11.67 7.00 23.85
C ALA A 262 -12.41 5.99 24.76
N SER A 263 -12.31 6.15 26.08
CA SER A 263 -13.05 5.34 27.06
C SER A 263 -14.57 5.51 26.97
N GLN A 264 -15.08 6.64 26.48
CA GLN A 264 -16.53 6.86 26.32
C GLN A 264 -17.14 5.96 25.22
N ASP A 265 -16.35 5.58 24.21
CA ASP A 265 -16.83 4.75 23.09
C ASP A 265 -16.80 3.24 23.43
N LYS A 266 -15.99 2.78 24.40
CA LYS A 266 -15.70 1.34 24.62
C LYS A 266 -16.90 0.48 25.00
N ASN A 267 -17.95 1.04 25.60
CA ASN A 267 -19.12 0.30 26.09
C ASN A 267 -20.46 0.82 25.52
N ARG A 268 -20.42 1.77 24.59
CA ARG A 268 -21.62 2.36 23.98
C ARG A 268 -21.97 1.57 22.72
N ASP A 269 -23.25 1.28 22.52
CA ASP A 269 -23.71 0.76 21.22
C ASP A 269 -23.58 1.85 20.16
N MET A 270 -22.51 1.74 19.38
CA MET A 270 -22.18 2.63 18.27
C MET A 270 -22.59 2.02 16.93
N SER A 271 -23.55 1.09 16.89
CA SER A 271 -24.03 0.53 15.62
C SER A 271 -24.51 1.62 14.65
N ASN A 272 -25.14 2.68 15.18
CA ASN A 272 -25.67 3.83 14.44
C ASN A 272 -24.73 5.05 14.36
N GLU A 273 -23.52 5.01 14.93
CA GLU A 273 -22.60 6.18 15.00
C GLU A 273 -21.15 5.75 14.76
N TYR A 274 -20.27 6.64 14.28
CA TYR A 274 -18.86 6.28 14.10
C TYR A 274 -18.05 6.37 15.40
N LYS A 275 -17.08 5.47 15.59
CA LYS A 275 -16.06 5.57 16.65
C LYS A 275 -15.05 6.71 16.39
N LYS A 276 -14.29 7.13 17.41
CA LYS A 276 -13.16 8.08 17.24
C LYS A 276 -12.18 7.64 16.14
N GLY A 277 -11.94 6.33 16.00
CA GLY A 277 -11.07 5.75 14.98
C GLY A 277 -11.39 6.16 13.55
N ALA A 278 -12.66 6.48 13.22
CA ALA A 278 -13.02 6.98 11.89
C ALA A 278 -12.43 8.37 11.57
N PHE A 279 -12.05 9.14 12.59
CA PHE A 279 -11.61 10.54 12.47
C PHE A 279 -10.14 10.72 12.83
N VAL A 280 -9.62 9.93 13.77
CA VAL A 280 -8.24 9.99 14.23
C VAL A 280 -7.66 8.59 14.20
N PHE A 281 -6.52 8.43 13.53
CA PHE A 281 -5.82 7.16 13.47
C PHE A 281 -5.04 6.95 14.76
N ASP A 282 -5.26 5.80 15.42
CA ASP A 282 -4.47 5.38 16.58
C ASP A 282 -3.52 4.27 16.16
N GLU A 283 -2.22 4.56 16.19
CA GLU A 283 -1.16 3.59 15.87
C GLU A 283 -1.10 2.43 16.89
N ASN A 284 -1.67 2.63 18.09
CA ASN A 284 -1.59 1.69 19.21
C ASN A 284 -2.86 0.85 19.41
N GLU A 285 -3.93 1.10 18.65
CA GLU A 285 -5.19 0.37 18.79
C GLU A 285 -5.19 -0.89 17.90
N ASP A 286 -5.66 -2.01 18.46
CA ASP A 286 -5.54 -3.34 17.84
C ASP A 286 -6.57 -3.64 16.74
#